data_AF-A0A919A8S2-F1
#
_entry.id   AF-A0A919A8S2-F1
#
_cell.length_a   1.000
_cell.length_b   1.000
_cell.length_c   1.000
_cell.angle_alpha   90.00
_cell.angle_beta   90.00
_cell.angle_gamma   90.00
#
_symmetry.space_group_name_H-M   'P 1'
#
loop_
_entity.id
_entity.type
_entity.pdbx_description
1 polymer ?
#
loop_
_entity_poly.entity_id
_entity_poly.type
_entity_poly.pdbx_seq_one_letter_code
_entity_poly.pdbx_strand_id
1 'polypeptide(L)'
;MSSDADREDLGRDPSTWTLEQLQTFIQNARGRQLETARVAAQGHAYDSAHPQEARRQWAKLSLLANRLMLADGEEHLTRVTHQDFMLRMWVIDRLGPDDTDPDWSPAALAADTLDALTITPAQAAALADGWRDLAIEQIRQLRWHKNLTAHLQTLLGYLAPGRTRDQLLAWTSTRRLLP
;
A
#
# COMPACT_ATOMS: atom_id res chain seq x y z
N MET A 1 -3.05 -22.38 42.84
CA MET A 1 -1.78 -22.20 42.10
C MET A 1 -2.05 -22.73 40.69
N SER A 2 -2.47 -21.91 39.73
CA SER A 2 -1.75 -20.85 39.00
C SER A 2 -1.52 -21.35 37.58
N SER A 3 -2.47 -21.04 36.68
CA SER A 3 -2.28 -21.08 35.22
C SER A 3 -3.28 -20.10 34.61
N ASP A 4 -3.12 -18.83 34.97
CA ASP A 4 -3.93 -17.71 34.47
C ASP A 4 -2.99 -16.56 34.07
N ALA A 5 -1.87 -16.89 33.44
CA ALA A 5 -0.76 -15.98 33.15
C ALA A 5 -0.48 -15.76 31.65
N ASP A 6 -1.38 -16.18 30.76
CA ASP A 6 -1.22 -15.98 29.30
C ASP A 6 -2.34 -15.11 28.69
N ARG A 7 -3.05 -14.32 29.51
CA ARG A 7 -4.18 -13.49 29.06
C ARG A 7 -4.16 -12.04 29.55
N GLU A 8 -2.98 -11.53 29.91
CA GLU A 8 -2.66 -10.11 30.08
C GLU A 8 -1.65 -9.79 28.96
N ASP A 9 -1.92 -9.06 27.88
CA ASP A 9 -2.23 -7.63 27.85
C ASP A 9 -2.67 -7.25 26.41
N LEU A 10 -3.96 -7.46 26.07
CA LEU A 10 -4.59 -6.84 24.89
C LEU A 10 -5.33 -5.54 25.28
N GLY A 11 -5.02 -4.98 26.45
CA GLY A 11 -5.75 -3.86 27.05
C GLY A 11 -5.25 -2.48 26.63
N ARG A 12 -4.10 -2.39 25.96
CA ARG A 12 -3.48 -1.12 25.58
C ARG A 12 -3.65 -0.86 24.09
N ASP A 13 -4.31 0.23 23.74
CA ASP A 13 -4.52 0.66 22.36
C ASP A 13 -3.15 0.76 21.63
N PRO A 14 -2.92 -0.02 20.55
CA PRO A 14 -1.69 0.01 19.78
C PRO A 14 -1.31 1.39 19.23
N SER A 15 -2.26 2.32 19.14
CA SER A 15 -2.03 3.73 18.75
C SER A 15 -1.23 4.54 19.78
N THR A 16 -1.00 3.98 20.97
CA THR A 16 -0.24 4.62 22.06
C THR A 16 1.14 4.00 22.26
N TRP A 17 1.47 2.99 21.45
CA TRP A 17 2.69 2.22 21.64
C TRP A 17 3.90 2.93 21.04
N THR A 18 5.06 2.63 21.61
CA THR A 18 6.35 3.02 21.04
C THR A 18 6.66 2.18 19.79
N LEU A 19 7.62 2.67 19.00
CA LEU A 19 8.06 2.01 17.77
C LEU A 19 8.51 0.57 18.01
N GLU A 20 9.31 0.37 19.05
CA GLU A 20 9.84 -0.94 19.45
C GLU A 20 8.72 -1.90 19.90
N GLN A 21 7.78 -1.43 20.71
CA GLN A 21 6.64 -2.23 21.16
C GLN A 21 5.80 -2.73 19.98
N LEU A 22 5.49 -1.84 19.03
CA LEU A 22 4.70 -2.22 17.86
C LEU A 22 5.49 -3.16 16.93
N GLN A 23 6.80 -2.96 16.80
CA GLN A 23 7.66 -3.85 16.03
C GLN A 23 7.69 -5.28 16.61
N THR A 24 7.88 -5.42 17.93
CA THR A 24 7.84 -6.73 18.60
C THR A 24 6.48 -7.41 18.46
N PHE A 25 5.40 -6.64 18.54
CA PHE A 25 4.06 -7.17 18.33
C PHE A 25 3.84 -7.70 16.90
N ILE A 26 4.26 -6.94 15.88
CA ILE A 26 4.11 -7.32 14.46
C ILE A 26 4.78 -8.66 14.16
N GLN A 27 5.91 -8.97 14.80
CA GLN A 27 6.63 -10.24 14.58
C GLN A 27 5.81 -11.48 14.95
N ASN A 28 4.86 -11.34 15.89
CA ASN A 28 4.05 -12.45 16.40
C ASN A 28 2.58 -12.36 15.94
N ALA A 29 2.18 -11.24 15.35
CA ALA A 29 0.82 -10.97 14.93
C ALA A 29 0.42 -11.76 13.66
N ARG A 30 -0.87 -12.09 13.55
CA ARG A 30 -1.48 -12.71 12.36
C ARG A 30 -2.81 -12.05 12.00
N GLY A 31 -3.22 -12.17 10.73
CA GLY A 31 -4.52 -11.68 10.25
C GLY A 31 -4.91 -10.29 10.76
N ARG A 32 -6.00 -10.20 11.53
CA ARG A 32 -6.54 -8.93 12.07
C ARG A 32 -5.59 -8.18 13.01
N GLN A 33 -4.68 -8.87 13.68
CA GLN A 33 -3.69 -8.21 14.55
C GLN A 33 -2.67 -7.43 13.71
N LEU A 34 -2.26 -7.98 12.56
CA LEU A 34 -1.40 -7.27 11.61
C LEU A 34 -2.10 -6.04 11.04
N GLU A 35 -3.40 -6.14 10.71
CA GLU A 35 -4.19 -4.99 10.25
C GLU A 35 -4.25 -3.89 11.33
N THR A 36 -4.45 -4.26 12.59
CA THR A 36 -4.50 -3.31 13.71
C THR A 36 -3.16 -2.60 13.88
N ALA A 37 -2.06 -3.35 13.88
CA ALA A 37 -0.72 -2.77 13.98
C ALA A 37 -0.38 -1.88 12.78
N ARG A 38 -0.77 -2.29 11.58
CA ARG A 38 -0.62 -1.51 10.34
C ARG A 38 -1.32 -0.16 10.47
N VAL A 39 -2.57 -0.13 10.92
CA VAL A 39 -3.34 1.10 11.10
C VAL A 39 -2.69 2.01 12.14
N ALA A 40 -2.27 1.46 13.28
CA ALA A 40 -1.59 2.23 14.33
C ALA A 40 -0.28 2.86 13.80
N ALA A 41 0.57 2.07 13.16
CA ALA A 41 1.82 2.54 12.55
C ALA A 41 1.57 3.65 11.50
N GLN A 42 0.56 3.46 10.63
CA GLN A 42 0.18 4.48 9.64
C GLN A 42 -0.30 5.78 10.31
N GLY A 43 -1.06 5.68 11.40
CA GLY A 43 -1.49 6.84 12.19
C GLY A 43 -0.31 7.66 12.69
N HIS A 44 0.69 7.02 13.30
CA HIS A 44 1.92 7.70 13.75
C HIS A 44 2.74 8.28 12.60
N ALA A 45 2.79 7.60 11.45
CA ALA A 45 3.46 8.12 10.26
C ALA A 45 2.80 9.43 9.79
N TYR A 46 1.47 9.51 9.87
CA TYR A 46 0.72 10.68 9.43
C TYR A 46 0.78 11.85 10.41
N ASP A 47 0.98 11.57 11.69
CA ASP A 47 1.09 12.58 12.73
C ASP A 47 2.26 13.54 12.49
N SER A 48 1.92 14.80 12.19
CA SER A 48 2.87 15.89 11.94
C SER A 48 3.61 16.36 13.20
N ALA A 49 3.20 15.93 14.39
CA ALA A 49 3.93 16.22 15.62
C ALA A 49 5.26 15.44 15.70
N HIS A 50 5.37 14.31 14.98
CA HIS A 50 6.60 13.55 14.93
C HIS A 50 7.63 14.16 13.95
N PRO A 51 8.94 14.05 14.27
CA PRO A 51 10.00 14.34 13.31
C PRO A 51 9.88 13.51 12.02
N GLN A 52 10.35 14.05 10.90
CA GLN A 52 10.27 13.41 9.57
C GLN A 52 10.84 11.98 9.56
N GLU A 53 11.99 11.76 10.20
CA GLU A 53 12.63 10.46 10.29
C GLU A 53 11.77 9.44 11.07
N ALA A 54 11.23 9.84 12.22
CA ALA A 54 10.32 9.00 13.00
C ALA A 54 9.07 8.63 12.18
N ARG A 55 8.50 9.57 11.43
CA ARG A 55 7.36 9.30 10.54
C ARG A 55 7.70 8.29 9.44
N ARG A 56 8.90 8.35 8.87
CA ARG A 56 9.39 7.35 7.90
C ARG A 56 9.56 5.97 8.55
N GLN A 57 10.09 5.89 9.78
CA GLN A 57 10.22 4.62 10.52
C GLN A 57 8.85 4.00 10.84
N TRP A 58 7.86 4.81 11.23
CA TRP A 58 6.49 4.36 11.41
C TRP A 58 5.86 3.87 10.10
N ALA A 59 6.09 4.56 8.99
CA ALA A 59 5.65 4.10 7.68
C ALA A 59 6.26 2.74 7.32
N LYS A 60 7.56 2.52 7.62
CA LYS A 60 8.21 1.20 7.43
C LYS A 60 7.53 0.08 8.21
N LEU A 61 7.11 0.34 9.44
CA LEU A 61 6.38 -0.65 10.23
C LEU A 61 5.02 -0.99 9.62
N SER A 62 4.30 0.02 9.12
CA SER A 62 3.06 -0.23 8.39
C SER A 62 3.29 -1.07 7.12
N LEU A 63 4.35 -0.78 6.35
CA LEU A 63 4.70 -1.59 5.16
C LEU A 63 5.14 -3.02 5.55
N LEU A 64 5.86 -3.19 6.66
CA LEU A 64 6.20 -4.51 7.18
C LEU A 64 4.95 -5.34 7.51
N ALA A 65 3.97 -4.73 8.20
CA ALA A 65 2.71 -5.40 8.49
C ALA A 65 1.98 -5.82 7.21
N ASN A 66 1.95 -4.96 6.17
CA ASN A 66 1.42 -5.32 4.85
C ASN A 66 2.12 -6.56 4.26
N ARG A 67 3.45 -6.57 4.22
CA ARG A 67 4.23 -7.69 3.66
C ARG A 67 3.95 -9.01 4.39
N LEU A 68 3.81 -8.96 5.71
CA LEU A 68 3.46 -10.13 6.50
C LEU A 68 2.02 -10.60 6.24
N MET A 69 1.08 -9.68 6.03
CA MET A 69 -0.29 -10.05 5.63
C MET A 69 -0.33 -10.70 4.24
N LEU A 70 0.48 -10.23 3.29
CA LEU A 70 0.59 -10.85 1.96
C LEU A 70 1.14 -12.27 2.04
N ALA A 71 2.10 -12.51 2.93
CA ALA A 71 2.64 -13.85 3.17
C ALA A 71 1.63 -14.80 3.85
N ASP A 72 0.60 -14.27 4.52
CA ASP A 72 -0.41 -15.02 5.26
C ASP A 72 -1.58 -15.52 4.36
N GLY A 73 -1.81 -14.91 3.17
CA GLY A 73 -2.79 -15.43 2.20
C GLY A 73 -3.27 -14.49 1.08
N GLU A 74 -3.90 -15.06 0.05
CA GLU A 74 -4.31 -14.37 -1.20
C GLU A 74 -5.55 -13.47 -1.05
N GLU A 75 -6.45 -13.73 -0.09
CA GLU A 75 -7.77 -13.07 0.03
C GLU A 75 -7.66 -11.55 0.27
N HIS A 76 -6.47 -11.04 0.58
CA HIS A 76 -6.21 -9.63 0.85
C HIS A 76 -5.23 -8.97 -0.11
N LEU A 77 -4.73 -9.69 -1.12
CA LEU A 77 -3.67 -9.22 -2.03
C LEU A 77 -3.98 -7.86 -2.63
N THR A 78 -5.13 -7.73 -3.30
CA THR A 78 -5.58 -6.47 -3.94
C THR A 78 -5.60 -5.28 -2.97
N ARG A 79 -6.15 -5.48 -1.78
CA ARG A 79 -6.32 -4.40 -0.78
C ARG A 79 -4.97 -3.98 -0.22
N VAL A 80 -4.14 -4.96 0.16
CA VAL A 80 -2.85 -4.73 0.81
C VAL A 80 -1.86 -4.09 -0.17
N THR A 81 -1.79 -4.55 -1.43
CA THR A 81 -0.96 -3.90 -2.46
C THR A 81 -1.38 -2.45 -2.72
N HIS A 82 -2.69 -2.18 -2.80
CA HIS A 82 -3.17 -0.80 -2.93
C HIS A 82 -2.79 0.07 -1.72
N GLN A 83 -2.94 -0.45 -0.50
CA GLN A 83 -2.54 0.28 0.72
C GLN A 83 -1.04 0.55 0.76
N ASP A 84 -0.22 -0.40 0.32
CA ASP A 84 1.23 -0.27 0.20
C ASP A 84 1.61 0.89 -0.74
N PHE A 85 1.10 0.87 -1.97
CA PHE A 85 1.38 1.92 -2.96
C PHE A 85 0.90 3.30 -2.52
N MET A 86 -0.28 3.39 -1.90
CA MET A 86 -0.80 4.65 -1.39
C MET A 86 0.05 5.20 -0.23
N LEU A 87 0.55 4.33 0.66
CA LEU A 87 1.43 4.77 1.74
C LEU A 87 2.79 5.22 1.22
N ARG A 88 3.41 4.46 0.30
CA ARG A 88 4.68 4.85 -0.35
C ARG A 88 4.55 6.17 -1.09
N MET A 89 3.48 6.33 -1.88
CA MET A 89 3.20 7.61 -2.54
C MET A 89 3.04 8.75 -1.52
N TRP A 90 2.30 8.53 -0.42
CA TRP A 90 2.15 9.55 0.61
C TRP A 90 3.49 9.95 1.23
N VAL A 91 4.37 8.98 1.53
CA VAL A 91 5.71 9.28 2.09
C VAL A 91 6.55 10.06 1.09
N ILE A 92 6.60 9.65 -0.18
CA ILE A 92 7.29 10.37 -1.25
C ILE A 92 6.78 11.81 -1.35
N ASP A 93 5.46 12.00 -1.35
CA ASP A 93 4.83 13.30 -1.54
C ASP A 93 5.00 14.24 -0.34
N ARG A 94 4.90 13.70 0.88
CA ARG A 94 4.85 14.51 2.11
C ARG A 94 6.15 14.60 2.85
N LEU A 95 6.99 13.56 2.76
CA LEU A 95 8.27 13.46 3.45
C LEU A 95 9.44 13.43 2.45
N GLY A 96 9.18 13.66 1.16
CA GLY A 96 10.19 13.69 0.10
C GLY A 96 10.68 12.31 -0.33
N PRO A 97 11.10 12.17 -1.60
CA PRO A 97 11.67 10.93 -2.11
C PRO A 97 13.04 10.63 -1.47
N ASP A 98 13.42 9.36 -1.50
CA ASP A 98 14.74 8.89 -1.09
C ASP A 98 15.14 7.69 -1.96
N ASP A 99 16.01 7.92 -2.95
CA ASP A 99 16.40 6.87 -3.90
C ASP A 99 17.35 5.83 -3.29
N THR A 100 17.84 6.04 -2.06
CA THR A 100 18.61 5.01 -1.35
C THR A 100 17.71 3.98 -0.68
N ASP A 101 16.42 4.29 -0.52
CA ASP A 101 15.41 3.43 0.06
C ASP A 101 14.35 3.07 -1.00
N PRO A 102 14.27 1.80 -1.45
CA PRO A 102 13.30 1.37 -2.46
C PRO A 102 11.83 1.66 -2.09
N ASP A 103 11.49 1.74 -0.81
CA ASP A 103 10.12 2.08 -0.41
C ASP A 103 9.77 3.54 -0.74
N TRP A 104 10.76 4.42 -0.74
CA TRP A 104 10.62 5.86 -0.94
C TRP A 104 11.18 6.35 -2.27
N SER A 105 11.63 5.43 -3.14
CA SER A 105 12.03 5.78 -4.50
C SER A 105 10.81 5.84 -5.42
N PRO A 106 10.56 6.98 -6.11
CA PRO A 106 9.52 7.08 -7.12
C PRO A 106 9.69 6.06 -8.25
N ALA A 107 10.93 5.80 -8.66
CA ALA A 107 11.22 4.84 -9.73
C ALA A 107 10.88 3.40 -9.32
N ALA A 108 11.18 3.02 -8.07
CA ALA A 108 10.81 1.71 -7.54
C ALA A 108 9.28 1.55 -7.45
N LEU A 109 8.57 2.55 -6.92
CA LEU A 109 7.10 2.52 -6.86
C LEU A 109 6.47 2.43 -8.25
N ALA A 110 7.05 3.12 -9.24
CA ALA A 110 6.61 3.05 -10.63
C ALA A 110 6.76 1.64 -11.22
N ALA A 111 7.91 1.00 -11.00
CA ALA A 111 8.17 -0.36 -11.45
C ALA A 111 7.22 -1.36 -10.77
N ASP A 112 7.13 -1.33 -9.44
CA ASP A 112 6.24 -2.21 -8.68
C ASP A 112 4.77 -2.06 -9.10
N THR A 113 4.36 -0.83 -9.40
CA THR A 113 3.00 -0.56 -9.90
C THR A 113 2.76 -1.20 -11.26
N LEU A 114 3.71 -1.11 -12.20
CA LEU A 114 3.58 -1.74 -13.50
C LEU A 114 3.56 -3.27 -13.40
N ASP A 115 4.40 -3.84 -12.53
CA ASP A 115 4.49 -5.29 -12.32
C ASP A 115 3.20 -5.87 -11.69
N ALA A 116 2.49 -5.07 -10.87
CA ALA A 116 1.22 -5.47 -10.30
C ALA A 116 0.04 -5.45 -11.30
N LEU A 117 0.19 -4.85 -12.48
CA LEU A 117 -0.88 -4.73 -13.47
C LEU A 117 -0.86 -5.92 -14.43
N THR A 118 -1.91 -6.73 -14.39
CA THR A 118 -1.98 -8.03 -15.11
C THR A 118 -2.44 -7.93 -16.56
N ILE A 119 -2.95 -6.77 -16.97
CA ILE A 119 -3.40 -6.50 -18.34
C ILE A 119 -2.76 -5.20 -18.82
N THR A 120 -2.73 -4.96 -20.13
CA THR A 120 -2.24 -3.71 -20.69
C THR A 120 -3.28 -2.59 -20.63
N PRO A 121 -2.89 -1.30 -20.75
CA PRO A 121 -3.84 -0.19 -20.88
C PRO A 121 -4.86 -0.37 -22.02
N ALA A 122 -4.44 -0.97 -23.14
CA ALA A 122 -5.32 -1.22 -24.28
C ALA A 122 -6.36 -2.31 -23.98
N GLN A 123 -5.95 -3.41 -23.34
CA GLN A 123 -6.86 -4.46 -22.91
C GLN A 123 -7.84 -3.95 -21.85
N ALA A 124 -7.36 -3.18 -20.88
CA ALA A 124 -8.21 -2.58 -19.84
C ALA A 124 -9.25 -1.61 -20.44
N ALA A 125 -8.86 -0.80 -21.43
CA ALA A 125 -9.79 0.08 -22.14
C ALA A 125 -10.85 -0.69 -22.95
N ALA A 126 -10.46 -1.75 -23.64
CA ALA A 126 -11.39 -2.59 -24.40
C ALA A 126 -12.42 -3.29 -23.48
N LEU A 127 -12.01 -3.74 -22.29
CA LEU A 127 -12.91 -4.32 -21.29
C LEU A 127 -13.78 -3.25 -20.59
N ALA A 128 -13.28 -2.03 -20.46
CA ALA A 128 -14.04 -0.95 -19.85
C ALA A 128 -15.24 -0.54 -20.72
N ASP A 129 -15.12 -0.66 -22.03
CA ASP A 129 -16.24 -0.49 -22.95
C ASP A 129 -17.25 -1.63 -22.74
N GLY A 130 -18.48 -1.28 -22.35
CA GLY A 130 -19.49 -2.28 -22.01
C GLY A 130 -19.27 -3.03 -20.68
N TRP A 131 -18.49 -2.49 -19.73
CA TRP A 131 -18.15 -3.21 -18.49
C TRP A 131 -19.35 -3.75 -17.69
N ARG A 132 -20.54 -3.17 -17.87
CA ARG A 132 -21.78 -3.58 -17.18
C ARG A 132 -22.26 -4.97 -17.58
N ASP A 133 -21.88 -5.43 -18.76
CA ASP A 133 -22.26 -6.74 -19.31
C ASP A 133 -21.21 -7.83 -19.03
N LEU A 134 -20.10 -7.48 -18.37
CA LEU A 134 -19.03 -8.40 -18.02
C LEU A 134 -19.40 -9.30 -16.82
N ALA A 135 -18.71 -10.44 -16.72
CA ALA A 135 -18.75 -11.27 -15.53
C ALA A 135 -18.20 -10.50 -14.30
N ILE A 136 -18.70 -10.83 -13.12
CA ILE A 136 -18.36 -10.10 -11.88
C ILE A 136 -16.85 -10.15 -11.58
N GLU A 137 -16.17 -11.23 -11.94
CA GLU A 137 -14.73 -11.41 -11.81
C GLU A 137 -13.95 -10.40 -12.66
N GLN A 138 -14.40 -10.14 -13.89
CA GLN A 138 -13.78 -9.17 -14.77
C GLN A 138 -14.03 -7.73 -14.28
N ILE A 139 -15.24 -7.44 -13.78
CA ILE A 139 -15.53 -6.14 -13.16
C ILE A 139 -14.62 -5.90 -11.94
N ARG A 140 -14.44 -6.92 -11.09
CA ARG A 140 -13.52 -6.87 -9.96
C ARG A 140 -12.08 -6.64 -10.40
N GLN A 141 -11.63 -7.32 -11.47
CA GLN A 141 -10.31 -7.11 -12.05
C GLN A 141 -10.14 -5.66 -12.51
N LEU A 142 -11.10 -5.07 -13.22
CA LEU A 142 -11.00 -3.67 -13.65
C LEU A 142 -10.96 -2.68 -12.47
N ARG A 143 -11.79 -2.89 -11.44
CA ARG A 143 -11.76 -2.08 -10.21
C ARG A 143 -10.42 -2.20 -9.49
N TRP A 144 -9.84 -3.39 -9.47
CA TRP A 144 -8.52 -3.62 -8.91
C TRP A 144 -7.44 -2.79 -9.62
N HIS A 145 -7.37 -2.83 -10.96
CA HIS A 145 -6.41 -2.02 -11.72
C HIS A 145 -6.66 -0.51 -11.52
N LYS A 146 -7.92 -0.08 -11.41
CA LYS A 146 -8.28 1.33 -11.11
C LYS A 146 -7.77 1.79 -9.73
N ASN A 147 -7.81 0.91 -8.75
CA ASN A 147 -7.30 1.18 -7.40
C ASN A 147 -5.76 1.20 -7.40
N LEU A 148 -5.09 0.21 -7.98
CA LEU A 148 -3.62 0.18 -8.07
C LEU A 148 -3.05 1.43 -8.73
N THR A 149 -3.76 1.98 -9.71
CA THR A 149 -3.34 3.17 -10.46
C THR A 149 -3.81 4.50 -9.84
N ALA A 150 -4.39 4.50 -8.62
CA ALA A 150 -4.92 5.72 -8.00
C ALA A 150 -3.86 6.81 -7.74
N HIS A 151 -2.62 6.41 -7.50
CA HIS A 151 -1.53 7.32 -7.13
C HIS A 151 -0.78 7.91 -8.33
N LEU A 152 -1.03 7.42 -9.56
CA LEU A 152 -0.18 7.70 -10.73
C LEU A 152 -0.05 9.18 -11.08
N GLN A 153 -1.13 9.95 -10.96
CA GLN A 153 -1.10 11.37 -11.31
C GLN A 153 -0.08 12.15 -10.46
N THR A 154 0.06 11.77 -9.18
CA THR A 154 1.05 12.38 -8.28
C THR A 154 2.44 11.83 -8.58
N LEU A 155 2.56 10.50 -8.74
CA LEU A 155 3.84 9.83 -9.02
C LEU A 155 4.53 10.36 -10.30
N LEU A 156 3.76 10.62 -11.36
CA LEU A 156 4.28 11.16 -12.62
C LEU A 156 5.01 12.50 -12.46
N GLY A 157 4.72 13.27 -11.41
CA GLY A 157 5.42 14.51 -11.08
C GLY A 157 6.86 14.31 -10.62
N TYR A 158 7.18 13.12 -10.10
CA TYR A 158 8.51 12.76 -9.56
C TYR A 158 9.39 11.98 -10.54
N LEU A 159 8.83 11.54 -11.68
CA LEU A 159 9.56 10.70 -12.64
C LEU A 159 10.21 11.53 -13.74
N ALA A 160 11.44 11.20 -14.12
CA ALA A 160 12.05 11.72 -15.34
C ALA A 160 11.30 11.22 -16.60
N PRO A 161 11.37 11.95 -17.74
CA PRO A 161 10.89 11.44 -19.02
C PRO A 161 11.54 10.10 -19.39
N GLY A 162 10.75 9.18 -19.93
CA GLY A 162 11.22 7.85 -20.32
C GLY A 162 10.10 6.82 -20.37
N ARG A 163 10.45 5.61 -20.83
CA ARG A 163 9.50 4.52 -21.10
C ARG A 163 8.56 4.23 -19.93
N THR A 164 9.08 4.13 -18.71
CA THR A 164 8.27 3.88 -17.50
C THR A 164 7.22 4.97 -17.30
N ARG A 165 7.62 6.24 -17.44
CA ARG A 165 6.71 7.39 -17.32
C ARG A 165 5.63 7.36 -18.40
N ASP A 166 5.99 7.01 -19.63
CA ASP A 166 5.03 6.93 -20.75
C ASP A 166 4.01 5.80 -20.54
N GLN A 167 4.44 4.65 -20.02
CA GLN A 167 3.54 3.55 -19.67
C GLN A 167 2.56 3.95 -18.56
N LEU A 168 3.03 4.64 -17.52
CA LEU A 168 2.17 5.14 -16.44
C LEU A 168 1.22 6.25 -16.90
N LEU A 169 1.63 7.08 -17.88
CA LEU A 169 0.77 8.09 -18.47
C LEU A 169 -0.39 7.45 -19.26
N ALA A 170 -0.11 6.39 -20.02
CA ALA A 170 -1.15 5.60 -20.69
C ALA A 170 -2.16 5.03 -19.67
N TRP A 171 -1.66 4.46 -18.58
CA TRP A 171 -2.51 3.99 -17.49
C TRP A 171 -3.34 5.07 -16.82
N THR A 172 -2.79 6.26 -16.62
CA THR A 172 -3.51 7.42 -16.05
C THR A 172 -4.70 7.81 -16.92
N SER A 173 -4.56 7.69 -18.24
CA SER A 173 -5.63 7.95 -19.21
C SER A 173 -6.69 6.85 -19.17
N THR A 174 -6.26 5.58 -19.26
CA THR A 174 -7.16 4.41 -19.22
C THR A 174 -7.95 4.33 -17.91
N ARG A 175 -7.33 4.67 -16.77
CA ARG A 175 -7.96 4.63 -15.44
C ARG A 175 -9.31 5.37 -15.40
N ARG A 176 -9.45 6.45 -16.15
CA ARG A 176 -10.67 7.29 -16.21
C ARG A 176 -11.87 6.55 -16.80
N LEU A 177 -11.61 5.50 -17.58
CA LEU A 177 -12.63 4.66 -18.23
C LEU A 177 -13.07 3.49 -17.34
N LEU A 178 -12.24 3.10 -16.38
CA LEU A 178 -12.49 1.93 -15.54
C LEU A 178 -13.67 2.17 -14.57
N PRO A 179 -14.47 1.14 -14.24
CA PRO A 179 -15.57 1.22 -13.28
C PRO A 179 -15.12 1.58 -11.86
#